data_AF-A0A167UW17-F1
#
_entry.id   AF-A0A167UW17-F1
#
_cell.length_a   1.000
_cell.length_b   1.000
_cell.length_c   1.000
_cell.angle_alpha   90.00
_cell.angle_beta   90.00
_cell.angle_gamma   90.00
#
_symmetry.space_group_name_H-M   'P 1'
#
loop_
_entity.id
_entity.type
_entity.pdbx_description
1 polymer ?
#
loop_
_entity_poly.entity_id
_entity_poly.type
_entity_poly.pdbx_seq_one_letter_code
_entity_poly.pdbx_strand_id
1 'polypeptide(L)'
;MYNLQPPHDIVEPAKLYDALVDQATHVTFGYGHEQNKEPGEGGLALFCPACPQPGYNLPDNWENDPAQFAYKRQIVNDGNFKAQNSHSARPEQDVCLYDGEGYMKSTCRNHKAQNSAERNPRNLRASGIAACACARHGCFVPNSVVDFQVGEQ
;
A
#
# COMPACT_ATOMS: atom_id res chain seq x y z
N MET A 1 38.69 -21.70 31.93
CA MET A 1 38.62 -20.64 30.91
C MET A 1 37.37 -20.92 30.08
N TYR A 2 36.26 -20.24 30.38
CA TYR A 2 35.03 -20.41 29.61
C TYR A 2 35.07 -19.41 28.46
N ASN A 3 35.17 -19.95 27.24
CA ASN A 3 35.12 -19.16 26.01
C ASN A 3 33.68 -18.69 25.83
N LEU A 4 33.40 -17.43 26.16
CA LEU A 4 32.20 -16.74 25.73
C LEU A 4 32.44 -16.26 24.30
N GLN A 5 31.98 -17.04 23.33
CA GLN A 5 31.86 -16.56 21.96
C GLN A 5 30.52 -15.83 21.85
N PRO A 6 30.49 -14.54 21.44
CA PRO A 6 29.22 -13.84 21.26
C PRO A 6 28.47 -14.40 20.04
N PRO A 7 27.13 -14.50 20.09
CA PRO A 7 26.37 -14.86 18.90
C PRO A 7 26.46 -13.72 17.89
N HIS A 8 27.21 -13.94 16.82
CA HIS A 8 27.29 -13.05 15.67
C HIS A 8 26.13 -13.31 14.71
N ASP A 9 24.90 -13.08 15.17
CA ASP A 9 23.78 -12.86 14.26
C ASP A 9 23.50 -11.36 14.25
N ILE A 10 24.39 -10.63 13.58
CA ILE A 10 24.15 -9.23 13.22
C ILE A 10 23.06 -9.29 12.14
N VAL A 11 21.80 -9.19 12.56
CA VAL A 11 20.68 -8.96 11.65
C VAL A 11 21.04 -7.72 10.84
N GLU A 12 21.16 -7.86 9.51
CA GLU A 12 21.50 -6.75 8.62
C GLU A 12 20.64 -5.53 8.96
N PRO A 13 21.20 -4.30 9.03
CA PRO A 13 20.44 -3.11 9.40
C PRO A 13 19.17 -2.90 8.58
N ALA A 14 19.18 -3.32 7.30
CA ALA A 14 18.01 -3.31 6.44
C ALA A 14 16.90 -4.25 6.95
N LYS A 15 17.24 -5.49 7.32
CA LYS A 15 16.29 -6.47 7.86
C LYS A 15 15.71 -6.04 9.21
N LEU A 16 16.51 -5.37 10.03
CA LEU A 16 16.05 -4.82 11.31
C LEU A 16 15.10 -3.64 11.09
N TYR A 17 15.41 -2.76 10.13
CA TYR A 17 14.55 -1.65 9.75
C TYR A 17 13.23 -2.14 9.14
N ASP A 18 13.28 -3.12 8.23
CA ASP A 18 12.10 -3.71 7.60
C ASP A 18 11.19 -4.36 8.66
N ALA A 19 11.77 -5.13 9.60
CA ALA A 19 11.01 -5.74 10.70
C ALA A 19 10.38 -4.70 11.64
N LEU A 20 11.06 -3.57 11.89
CA LEU A 20 10.51 -2.49 12.72
C LEU A 20 9.37 -1.74 12.02
N VAL A 21 9.50 -1.50 10.71
CA VAL A 21 8.47 -0.84 9.90
C VAL A 21 7.25 -1.74 9.75
N ASP A 22 7.46 -3.04 9.50
CA ASP A 22 6.43 -4.08 9.46
C ASP A 22 5.63 -4.12 10.78
N GLN A 23 6.32 -4.23 11.91
CA GLN A 23 5.69 -4.30 13.23
C GLN A 23 4.90 -3.03 13.59
N ALA A 24 5.44 -1.84 13.34
CA ALA A 24 4.76 -0.58 13.63
C ALA A 24 3.49 -0.41 12.77
N THR A 25 3.53 -0.91 11.54
CA THR A 25 2.43 -0.85 10.60
C THR A 25 1.34 -1.83 11.00
N HIS A 26 1.69 -3.09 11.30
CA HIS A 26 0.75 -4.09 11.81
C HIS A 26 0.04 -3.62 13.08
N VAL A 27 0.74 -2.98 14.02
CA VAL A 27 0.12 -2.37 15.21
C VAL A 27 -0.90 -1.29 14.83
N THR A 28 -0.57 -0.43 13.87
CA THR A 28 -1.44 0.68 13.45
C THR A 28 -2.74 0.20 12.79
N PHE A 29 -2.72 -0.94 12.10
CA PHE A 29 -3.89 -1.53 11.43
C PHE A 29 -4.60 -2.63 12.25
N GLY A 30 -4.24 -2.79 13.54
CA GLY A 30 -4.89 -3.74 14.45
C GLY A 30 -4.38 -5.19 14.37
N TYR A 31 -3.41 -5.47 13.49
CA TYR A 31 -2.75 -6.78 13.38
C TYR A 31 -1.69 -7.01 14.46
N GLY A 32 -1.18 -5.95 15.09
CA GLY A 32 -0.16 -6.06 16.14
C GLY A 32 -0.59 -6.81 17.41
N HIS A 33 -1.91 -7.04 17.59
CA HIS A 33 -2.46 -7.80 18.72
C HIS A 33 -2.91 -9.22 18.34
N GLU A 34 -3.10 -9.51 17.05
CA GLU A 34 -3.52 -10.82 16.53
C GLU A 34 -2.33 -11.51 15.86
N GLN A 35 -1.41 -12.05 16.67
CA GLN A 35 -0.14 -12.68 16.21
C GLN A 35 -0.29 -13.84 15.20
N ASN A 36 -1.51 -14.31 14.95
CA ASN A 36 -1.80 -15.45 14.06
C ASN A 36 -2.58 -15.06 12.80
N LYS A 37 -2.75 -13.76 12.53
CA LYS A 37 -3.50 -13.28 11.38
C LYS A 37 -2.61 -12.38 10.54
N GLU A 38 -2.26 -12.86 9.36
CA GLU A 38 -1.60 -12.02 8.37
C GLU A 38 -2.63 -11.16 7.64
N PRO A 39 -2.27 -9.92 7.26
CA PRO A 39 -3.13 -9.10 6.42
C PRO A 39 -3.30 -9.76 5.04
N GLY A 40 -4.54 -9.86 4.56
CA GLY A 40 -4.79 -10.22 3.16
C GLY A 40 -4.47 -9.06 2.21
N GLU A 41 -4.73 -9.24 0.90
CA GLU A 41 -4.61 -8.17 -0.10
C GLU A 41 -5.46 -6.95 0.32
N GLY A 42 -4.82 -5.79 0.50
CA GLY A 42 -5.45 -4.57 1.02
C GLY A 42 -5.80 -4.59 2.51
N GLY A 43 -5.37 -5.58 3.28
CA GLY A 43 -5.66 -5.73 4.70
C GLY A 43 -5.04 -4.63 5.57
N LEU A 44 -3.95 -4.00 5.11
CA LEU A 44 -3.31 -2.83 5.72
C LEU A 44 -3.78 -1.51 5.09
N ALA A 45 -4.77 -1.53 4.20
CA ALA A 45 -5.33 -0.30 3.63
C ALA A 45 -6.57 0.14 4.42
N LEU A 46 -6.53 1.36 4.95
CA LEU A 46 -7.70 1.97 5.58
C LEU A 46 -8.53 2.70 4.54
N PHE A 47 -9.78 2.30 4.37
CA PHE A 47 -10.72 3.15 3.67
C PHE A 47 -10.93 4.47 4.45
N CYS A 48 -11.35 5.52 3.74
CA CYS A 48 -11.58 6.84 4.33
C CYS A 48 -12.45 6.76 5.61
N PRO A 49 -11.91 7.08 6.80
CA PRO A 49 -12.62 6.90 8.07
C PRO A 49 -13.79 7.88 8.24
N ALA A 50 -13.73 9.04 7.57
CA ALA A 50 -14.77 10.05 7.57
C ALA A 50 -15.86 9.79 6.50
N CYS A 51 -15.66 8.85 5.59
CA CYS A 51 -16.70 8.49 4.63
C CYS A 51 -17.79 7.65 5.30
N PRO A 52 -19.06 7.82 4.87
CA PRO A 52 -20.17 6.96 5.25
C PRO A 52 -19.86 5.46 5.07
N GLN A 53 -19.94 4.72 6.18
CA GLN A 53 -19.69 3.30 6.29
C GLN A 53 -20.84 2.66 7.10
N PRO A 54 -21.79 1.99 6.43
CA PRO A 54 -22.85 1.24 7.09
C PRO A 54 -22.28 0.27 8.13
N GLY A 55 -22.83 0.27 9.35
CA GLY A 55 -22.37 -0.56 10.46
C GLY A 55 -21.14 -0.06 11.21
N TYR A 56 -20.53 1.07 10.80
CA TYR A 56 -19.37 1.66 11.48
C TYR A 56 -19.64 3.09 11.96
N ASN A 57 -19.97 4.00 11.05
CA ASN A 57 -20.12 5.43 11.35
C ASN A 57 -21.43 6.02 10.78
N LEU A 58 -22.39 5.16 10.44
CA LEU A 58 -23.76 5.53 10.09
C LEU A 58 -24.75 5.00 11.13
N PRO A 59 -25.85 5.72 11.41
CA PRO A 59 -26.92 5.19 12.25
C PRO A 59 -27.59 3.98 11.58
N ASP A 60 -28.11 3.03 12.37
CA ASP A 60 -28.69 1.78 11.84
C ASP A 60 -29.83 2.00 10.84
N ASN A 61 -30.58 3.08 11.00
CA ASN A 61 -31.70 3.46 10.13
C ASN A 61 -31.34 4.52 9.08
N TRP A 62 -30.06 4.67 8.72
CA TRP A 62 -29.58 5.68 7.77
C TRP A 62 -30.30 5.65 6.41
N GLU A 63 -30.77 4.47 5.96
CA GLU A 63 -31.52 4.30 4.70
C GLU A 63 -32.89 4.99 4.72
N ASN A 64 -33.47 5.15 5.91
CA ASN A 64 -34.77 5.78 6.11
C ASN A 64 -34.65 7.30 6.40
N ASP A 65 -33.43 7.82 6.50
CA ASP A 65 -33.19 9.23 6.73
C ASP A 65 -33.61 10.05 5.48
N PRO A 66 -34.47 11.07 5.61
CA PRO A 66 -34.77 11.98 4.50
C PRO A 66 -33.53 12.62 3.86
N ALA A 67 -32.45 12.76 4.65
CA ALA A 67 -31.15 13.25 4.22
C ALA A 67 -30.17 12.16 3.76
N GLN A 68 -30.64 10.93 3.46
CA GLN A 68 -29.77 9.80 3.07
C GLN A 68 -28.80 10.11 1.91
N PHE A 69 -29.12 11.09 1.07
CA PHE A 69 -28.25 11.55 -0.01
C PHE A 69 -26.91 12.11 0.49
N ALA A 70 -26.85 12.62 1.73
CA ALA A 70 -25.63 13.09 2.37
C ALA A 70 -24.66 11.94 2.71
N TYR A 71 -25.17 10.71 2.87
CA TYR A 71 -24.39 9.50 3.14
C TYR A 71 -23.81 8.86 1.87
N LYS A 72 -23.98 9.49 0.70
CA LYS A 72 -23.37 8.98 -0.54
C LYS A 72 -21.85 9.10 -0.48
N ARG A 73 -21.18 8.04 -0.94
CA ARG A 73 -19.74 8.05 -1.18
C ARG A 73 -19.46 8.64 -2.56
N GLN A 74 -18.47 9.52 -2.61
CA GLN A 74 -17.96 10.10 -3.86
C GLN A 74 -16.55 9.56 -4.07
N ILE A 75 -16.36 8.88 -5.20
CA ILE A 75 -15.08 8.31 -5.61
C ILE A 75 -14.58 9.10 -6.80
N VAL A 76 -13.32 9.52 -6.74
CA VAL A 76 -12.59 10.10 -7.86
C VAL A 76 -11.56 9.09 -8.34
N ASN A 77 -11.34 9.05 -9.65
CA ASN A 77 -10.24 8.31 -10.23
C ASN A 77 -9.18 9.33 -10.61
N ASP A 78 -7.95 9.13 -10.16
CA ASP A 78 -6.81 9.94 -10.56
C ASP A 78 -5.72 9.04 -11.13
N GLY A 79 -5.00 9.55 -12.13
CA GLY A 79 -4.03 8.79 -12.89
C GLY A 79 -2.80 9.64 -13.20
N ASN A 80 -1.63 9.11 -12.86
CA ASN A 80 -0.36 9.63 -13.33
C ASN A 80 0.16 8.78 -14.49
N PHE A 81 0.00 9.29 -15.71
CA PHE A 81 0.42 8.64 -16.96
C PHE A 81 1.93 8.66 -17.21
N LYS A 82 2.70 9.29 -16.33
CA LYS A 82 4.17 9.36 -16.38
C LYS A 82 4.85 8.65 -15.22
N ALA A 83 4.08 7.94 -14.38
CA ALA A 83 4.60 7.13 -13.30
C ALA A 83 5.18 5.81 -13.84
N GLN A 84 6.42 5.86 -14.31
CA GLN A 84 7.09 4.71 -14.92
C GLN A 84 7.68 3.77 -13.85
N ASN A 85 7.37 2.48 -13.98
CA ASN A 85 8.00 1.38 -13.25
C ASN A 85 8.71 0.44 -14.24
N SER A 86 9.98 0.13 -14.00
CA SER A 86 10.77 -0.78 -14.85
C SER A 86 11.01 -2.11 -14.15
N HIS A 87 11.25 -3.18 -14.90
CA HIS A 87 11.71 -4.44 -14.30
C HIS A 87 12.98 -4.23 -13.47
N SER A 88 13.07 -4.89 -12.31
CA SER A 88 14.32 -4.93 -11.55
C SER A 88 15.41 -5.65 -12.35
N ALA A 89 16.63 -5.11 -12.33
CA ALA A 89 17.78 -5.77 -12.92
C ALA A 89 18.19 -7.03 -12.14
N ARG A 90 17.72 -7.16 -10.89
CA ARG A 90 17.99 -8.26 -9.95
C ARG A 90 16.71 -8.57 -9.18
N PRO A 91 15.73 -9.25 -9.80
CA PRO A 91 14.44 -9.54 -9.18
C PRO A 91 14.56 -10.36 -7.89
N GLU A 92 15.63 -11.14 -7.74
CA GLU A 92 15.94 -11.91 -6.53
C GLU A 92 16.35 -11.05 -5.33
N GLN A 93 16.68 -9.78 -5.55
CA GLN A 93 17.03 -8.80 -4.50
C GLN A 93 15.95 -7.74 -4.32
N ASP A 94 14.75 -8.02 -4.83
CA ASP A 94 13.63 -7.10 -4.81
C ASP A 94 12.77 -7.31 -3.56
N VAL A 95 13.00 -6.46 -2.56
CA VAL A 95 12.32 -6.55 -1.26
C VAL A 95 11.12 -5.63 -1.27
N CYS A 96 9.91 -6.21 -1.21
CA CYS A 96 8.65 -5.49 -1.03
C CYS A 96 8.51 -4.98 0.40
N LEU A 97 8.08 -3.72 0.56
CA LEU A 97 7.68 -3.23 1.89
C LEU A 97 6.33 -3.79 2.32
N TYR A 98 5.37 -3.85 1.39
CA TYR A 98 4.05 -4.45 1.56
C TYR A 98 3.68 -5.16 0.27
N ASP A 99 3.57 -6.49 0.31
CA ASP A 99 3.40 -7.31 -0.90
C ASP A 99 1.93 -7.39 -1.33
N GLY A 100 1.33 -6.24 -1.66
CA GLY A 100 -0.09 -6.16 -2.01
C GLY A 100 -1.03 -5.93 -0.83
N GLU A 101 -0.49 -5.89 0.39
CA GLU A 101 -1.29 -5.76 1.62
C GLU A 101 -1.78 -4.32 1.86
N GLY A 102 -1.13 -3.33 1.25
CA GLY A 102 -1.49 -1.91 1.31
C GLY A 102 -2.44 -1.47 0.19
N TYR A 103 -2.26 -0.25 -0.32
CA TYR A 103 -3.11 0.25 -1.41
C TYR A 103 -2.67 -0.22 -2.80
N MET A 104 -1.40 -0.60 -2.95
CA MET A 104 -0.78 -1.02 -4.21
C MET A 104 -0.77 -2.54 -4.34
N LYS A 105 -0.84 -3.04 -5.57
CA LYS A 105 -0.56 -4.46 -5.87
C LYS A 105 0.93 -4.76 -5.84
N SER A 106 1.30 -6.00 -5.53
CA SER A 106 2.69 -6.46 -5.38
C SER A 106 3.52 -6.37 -6.68
N THR A 107 4.36 -5.33 -6.79
CA THR A 107 5.18 -5.11 -8.00
C THR A 107 6.60 -4.58 -7.76
N CYS A 108 7.19 -4.81 -6.57
CA CYS A 108 8.30 -4.03 -6.01
C CYS A 108 9.54 -3.81 -6.91
N ARG A 109 10.29 -2.74 -6.55
CA ARG A 109 11.63 -2.33 -7.00
C ARG A 109 12.43 -1.66 -5.86
N ASN A 110 12.71 -2.38 -4.77
CA ASN A 110 13.63 -2.03 -3.67
C ASN A 110 13.71 -0.51 -3.33
N HIS A 111 12.55 0.13 -3.12
CA HIS A 111 12.39 1.57 -2.83
C HIS A 111 13.03 2.57 -3.82
N LYS A 112 13.49 2.14 -5.00
CA LYS A 112 14.25 2.98 -5.97
C LYS A 112 13.42 3.50 -7.14
N ALA A 113 12.11 3.26 -7.14
CA ALA A 113 11.21 3.70 -8.21
C ALA A 113 11.32 5.21 -8.48
N GLN A 114 11.43 6.02 -7.42
CA GLN A 114 11.48 7.49 -7.53
C GLN A 114 12.78 8.02 -8.14
N ASN A 115 13.90 7.30 -8.00
CA ASN A 115 15.23 7.74 -8.48
C ASN A 115 15.48 7.46 -9.98
N SER A 116 14.51 6.86 -10.68
CA SER A 116 14.65 6.47 -12.09
C SER A 116 13.70 7.19 -13.03
N ALA A 117 12.97 8.20 -12.54
CA ALA A 117 11.86 8.87 -13.23
C ALA A 117 12.23 9.54 -14.57
N GLU A 118 13.53 9.63 -14.91
CA GLU A 118 14.02 10.39 -16.08
C GLU A 118 14.72 9.54 -17.15
N ARG A 119 14.96 8.25 -16.93
CA ARG A 119 15.48 7.41 -18.02
C ARG A 119 14.30 7.00 -18.87
N ASN A 120 14.36 7.20 -20.19
CA ASN A 120 13.44 6.60 -21.15
C ASN A 120 13.79 5.10 -21.29
N PRO A 121 13.14 4.18 -20.54
CA PRO A 121 13.63 2.82 -20.44
C PRO A 121 12.95 2.00 -21.54
N ARG A 122 13.75 1.36 -22.39
CA ARG A 122 13.30 0.11 -23.00
C ARG A 122 13.04 -0.88 -21.85
N ASN A 123 11.92 -1.59 -21.86
CA ASN A 123 11.49 -2.59 -20.86
C ASN A 123 10.87 -2.03 -19.55
N LEU A 124 9.78 -1.25 -19.68
CA LEU A 124 8.92 -0.88 -18.57
C LEU A 124 8.01 -2.04 -18.14
N ARG A 125 7.80 -2.19 -16.84
CA ARG A 125 6.75 -3.02 -16.23
C ARG A 125 5.41 -2.27 -16.21
N ALA A 126 5.46 -0.97 -15.94
CA ALA A 126 4.33 -0.05 -16.00
C ALA A 126 4.83 1.32 -16.52
N SER A 127 3.98 2.03 -17.24
CA SER A 127 4.25 3.38 -17.75
C SER A 127 3.45 4.47 -17.04
N GLY A 128 2.45 4.07 -16.27
CA GLY A 128 1.65 4.97 -15.44
C GLY A 128 0.97 4.20 -14.31
N ILE A 129 0.28 4.93 -13.45
CA ILE A 129 -0.48 4.39 -12.33
C ILE A 129 -1.79 5.15 -12.21
N ALA A 130 -2.85 4.48 -11.79
CA ALA A 130 -4.08 5.13 -11.38
C ALA A 130 -4.61 4.55 -10.08
N ALA A 131 -5.41 5.33 -9.38
CA ALA A 131 -6.03 4.92 -8.14
C ALA A 131 -7.43 5.51 -8.05
N CYS A 132 -8.30 4.81 -7.33
CA CYS A 132 -9.55 5.38 -6.87
C CYS A 132 -9.32 6.00 -5.48
N ALA A 133 -9.81 7.21 -5.26
CA ALA A 133 -9.75 7.87 -3.96
C ALA A 133 -11.11 8.42 -3.57
N CYS A 134 -11.28 8.65 -2.27
CA CYS A 134 -12.38 9.45 -1.77
C CYS A 134 -12.26 10.88 -2.31
N ALA A 135 -13.28 11.34 -3.05
CA ALA A 135 -13.29 12.70 -3.59
C ALA A 135 -13.37 13.79 -2.50
N ARG A 136 -13.89 13.46 -1.30
CA ARG A 136 -14.04 14.41 -0.20
C ARG A 136 -12.78 14.58 0.66
N HIS A 137 -12.02 13.51 0.84
CA HIS A 137 -10.97 13.45 1.85
C HIS A 137 -9.63 12.92 1.30
N GLY A 138 -9.55 12.56 0.02
CA GLY A 138 -8.30 12.14 -0.63
C GLY A 138 -7.75 10.78 -0.21
N CYS A 139 -8.41 10.05 0.70
CA CYS A 139 -7.96 8.71 1.08
C CYS A 139 -8.15 7.72 -0.08
N PHE A 140 -7.12 6.95 -0.41
CA PHE A 140 -7.21 5.92 -1.43
C PHE A 140 -8.22 4.82 -1.05
N VAL A 141 -8.87 4.25 -2.04
CA VAL A 141 -9.70 3.06 -1.87
C VAL A 141 -8.75 1.86 -1.79
N PRO A 142 -8.86 0.99 -0.78
CA PRO A 142 -8.11 -0.26 -0.70
C PRO A 142 -8.15 -1.03 -2.03
N ASN A 143 -7.01 -1.57 -2.46
CA ASN A 143 -6.86 -2.36 -3.69
C ASN A 143 -7.29 -1.68 -5.00
N SER A 144 -7.44 -0.35 -5.00
CA SER A 144 -7.86 0.38 -6.21
C SER A 144 -6.71 0.90 -7.07
N VAL A 145 -5.46 0.74 -6.60
CA VAL A 145 -4.30 1.20 -7.34
C VAL A 145 -3.93 0.19 -8.42
N VAL A 146 -3.83 0.65 -9.66
CA VAL A 146 -3.57 -0.17 -10.84
C VAL A 146 -2.44 0.43 -11.68
N ASP A 147 -1.64 -0.45 -12.28
CA ASP A 147 -0.58 -0.08 -13.20
C ASP A 147 -1.13 0.04 -14.64
N PHE A 148 -0.71 1.08 -15.35
CA PHE A 148 -0.93 1.21 -16.79
C PHE A 148 0.24 0.64 -17.57
N GLN A 149 -0.05 -0.22 -18.56
CA GLN A 149 0.94 -0.76 -19.49
C GLN A 149 1.23 0.17 -20.68
N VAL A 150 0.32 1.10 -20.95
CA VAL A 150 0.45 2.16 -21.96
C VAL A 150 0.05 3.48 -21.31
N GLY A 151 1.01 4.38 -21.11
CA GLY A 151 0.83 5.73 -20.60
C GLY A 151 0.84 6.75 -21.75
N GLU A 152 0.78 8.04 -21.41
CA GLU A 152 1.04 9.10 -22.39
C GLU A 152 2.53 9.06 -22.77
N GLN A 153 2.82 8.67 -24.02
CA GLN A 153 4.14 8.79 -24.64
C GLN A 153 4.32 10.17 -25.25
#